data_AF-A0AAX4HCG6-F1
#
_entry.id   AF-A0AAX4HCG6-F1
#
_cell.length_a   1.000
_cell.length_b   1.000
_cell.length_c   1.000
_cell.angle_alpha   90.00
_cell.angle_beta   90.00
_cell.angle_gamma   90.00
#
_symmetry.space_group_name_H-M   'P 1'
#
loop_
_entity.id
_entity.type
_entity.pdbx_description
1 polymer ?
#
loop_
_entity_poly.entity_id
_entity_poly.type
_entity_poly.pdbx_seq_one_letter_code
_entity_poly.pdbx_strand_id
1 'polypeptide(L)'
;MSSASVPGTQGNTTEQPVVPRDVRLLHLIFATQSIQNYQEHVPLQLMDFAHRYTASVLKDALTYADHAKGVSGGPGSGNTVNTDDIRLAIAARTNYQFKPTPPKELLLELAHERNSKSLPPVIPKWGLHLPPEKYCLTARDWDSFEQEEEDLMKKRRK
;
A
#
# COMPACT_ATOMS: atom_id res chain seq x y z
N MET A 1 56.94 -43.45 30.70
CA MET A 1 56.39 -42.09 30.84
C MET A 1 55.67 -41.81 29.53
N SER A 2 54.37 -42.08 29.51
CA SER A 2 53.59 -42.17 28.28
C SER A 2 53.17 -40.79 27.78
N SER A 3 53.31 -40.62 26.47
CA SER A 3 52.88 -39.52 25.64
C SER A 3 51.37 -39.27 25.69
N ALA A 4 50.98 -38.00 25.74
CA ALA A 4 49.63 -37.55 25.41
C ALA A 4 49.74 -36.35 24.46
N SER A 5 49.51 -36.62 23.18
CA SER A 5 49.32 -35.63 22.13
C SER A 5 47.96 -34.96 22.31
N VAL A 6 47.94 -33.64 22.45
CA VAL A 6 46.71 -32.84 22.45
C VAL A 6 46.23 -32.68 21.00
N PRO A 7 44.99 -33.06 20.64
CA PRO A 7 44.44 -32.75 19.33
C PRO A 7 44.00 -31.29 19.28
N GLY A 8 44.51 -30.54 18.29
CA GLY A 8 44.07 -29.20 17.98
C GLY A 8 42.60 -29.18 17.62
N THR A 9 41.80 -28.43 18.39
CA THR A 9 40.43 -28.11 18.04
C THR A 9 40.45 -27.07 16.93
N GLN A 10 40.30 -27.52 15.68
CA GLN A 10 39.93 -26.66 14.56
C GLN A 10 38.51 -26.16 14.80
N GLY A 11 38.39 -24.97 15.41
CA GLY A 11 37.14 -24.24 15.49
C GLY A 11 36.72 -23.80 14.10
N ASN A 12 35.82 -24.55 13.48
CA ASN A 12 35.13 -24.14 12.26
C ASN A 12 34.17 -22.99 12.63
N THR A 13 34.68 -21.75 12.73
CA THR A 13 33.86 -20.54 12.73
C THR A 13 33.30 -20.37 11.32
N THR A 14 32.22 -21.08 11.03
CA THR A 14 31.26 -20.62 10.05
C THR A 14 30.70 -19.31 10.59
N GLU A 15 31.23 -18.19 10.09
CA GLU A 15 30.65 -16.87 10.29
C GLU A 15 29.23 -16.91 9.70
N GLN A 16 28.26 -17.28 10.54
CA GLN A 16 26.86 -17.12 10.22
C GLN A 16 26.66 -15.62 9.94
N PRO A 17 26.10 -15.25 8.78
CA PRO A 17 25.88 -13.85 8.47
C PRO A 17 25.08 -13.23 9.61
N VAL A 18 25.65 -12.21 10.26
CA VAL A 18 25.03 -11.56 11.42
C VAL A 18 23.78 -10.84 10.93
N VAL A 19 22.64 -11.52 10.98
CA VAL A 19 21.35 -10.94 10.60
C VAL A 19 21.00 -9.85 11.63
N PRO A 20 20.72 -8.61 11.20
CA PRO A 20 20.34 -7.52 12.10
C PRO A 20 19.15 -7.87 12.99
N ARG A 21 19.10 -7.29 14.19
CA ARG A 21 18.04 -7.54 15.18
C ARG A 21 16.64 -7.29 14.62
N ASP A 22 16.45 -6.19 13.90
CA ASP A 22 15.13 -5.80 13.40
C ASP A 22 14.65 -6.72 12.27
N VAL A 23 15.57 -7.24 11.45
CA VAL A 23 15.27 -8.23 10.42
C VAL A 23 14.81 -9.55 11.06
N ARG A 24 15.49 -10.01 12.11
CA ARG A 24 15.05 -11.18 12.90
C ARG A 24 13.66 -10.97 13.52
N LEU A 25 13.37 -9.76 13.97
CA LEU A 25 12.05 -9.43 14.54
C LEU A 25 10.96 -9.44 13.46
N LEU A 26 11.25 -8.93 12.26
CA LEU A 26 10.34 -8.99 11.11
C LEU A 26 10.05 -10.44 10.68
N HIS A 27 11.06 -11.32 10.67
CA HIS A 27 10.83 -12.76 10.44
C HIS A 27 9.89 -13.38 11.48
N LEU A 28 10.04 -13.01 12.75
CA LEU A 28 9.14 -13.45 13.81
C LEU A 28 7.71 -12.92 13.60
N ILE A 29 7.56 -11.65 13.20
CA ILE A 29 6.26 -11.04 12.87
C ILE A 29 5.60 -11.79 11.70
N PHE A 30 6.34 -12.14 10.65
CA PHE A 30 5.81 -12.93 9.53
C PHE A 30 5.36 -14.33 9.97
N ALA A 31 6.11 -14.97 10.86
CA ALA A 31 5.72 -16.25 11.45
C ALA A 31 4.39 -16.16 12.23
N THR A 32 4.08 -15.03 12.89
CA THR A 32 2.78 -14.85 13.57
C THR A 32 1.59 -14.82 12.63
N GLN A 33 1.80 -14.45 11.37
CA GLN A 33 0.77 -14.41 10.32
C GLN A 33 0.77 -15.66 9.44
N SER A 34 1.48 -16.71 9.86
CA SER A 34 1.68 -17.95 9.09
C SER A 34 2.34 -17.73 7.72
N ILE A 35 3.14 -16.67 7.56
CA ILE A 35 3.86 -16.38 6.31
C ILE A 35 5.27 -16.96 6.43
N GLN A 36 5.47 -18.14 5.85
CA GLN A 36 6.76 -18.86 5.87
C GLN A 36 7.60 -18.64 4.61
N ASN A 37 6.97 -18.18 3.52
CA ASN A 37 7.61 -18.01 2.22
C ASN A 37 7.50 -16.54 1.79
N TYR A 38 8.61 -15.81 1.90
CA TYR A 38 8.78 -14.44 1.41
C TYR A 38 10.15 -14.29 0.76
N GLN A 39 10.30 -13.29 -0.10
CA GLN A 39 11.59 -12.96 -0.69
C GLN A 39 12.48 -12.23 0.32
N GLU A 40 13.80 -12.45 0.23
CA GLU A 40 14.78 -11.92 1.19
C GLU A 40 14.76 -10.39 1.30
N HIS A 41 14.35 -9.67 0.24
CA HIS A 41 14.31 -8.21 0.24
C HIS A 41 13.08 -7.60 0.94
N VAL A 42 12.04 -8.38 1.23
CA VAL A 42 10.79 -7.87 1.81
C VAL A 42 11.01 -7.24 3.21
N PRO A 43 11.76 -7.86 4.15
CA PRO A 43 12.09 -7.22 5.41
C PRO A 43 12.80 -5.87 5.25
N LEU A 44 13.73 -5.76 4.31
CA LEU A 44 14.47 -4.53 4.05
C LEU A 44 13.55 -3.41 3.55
N GLN A 45 12.66 -3.74 2.61
CA GLN A 45 11.68 -2.78 2.08
C GLN A 45 10.71 -2.31 3.17
N LEU A 46 10.25 -3.21 4.04
CA LEU A 46 9.36 -2.85 5.13
C LEU A 46 10.05 -1.97 6.18
N MET A 47 11.34 -2.20 6.44
CA MET A 47 12.15 -1.37 7.32
C MET A 47 12.36 0.04 6.75
N ASP A 48 12.68 0.17 5.45
CA ASP A 48 12.78 1.48 4.79
C ASP A 48 11.45 2.23 4.83
N PHE A 49 10.33 1.53 4.59
CA PHE A 49 9.00 2.09 4.76
C PHE A 49 8.77 2.60 6.20
N ALA A 50 9.06 1.79 7.23
CA ALA A 50 8.85 2.16 8.62
C ALA A 50 9.69 3.38 9.03
N HIS A 51 10.94 3.45 8.56
CA HIS A 51 11.82 4.58 8.78
C HIS A 51 11.26 5.86 8.12
N ARG A 52 10.93 5.80 6.83
CA ARG A 52 10.35 6.96 6.10
C ARG A 52 9.03 7.43 6.69
N TYR A 53 8.16 6.49 7.08
CA TYR A 53 6.88 6.77 7.72
C TYR A 53 7.09 7.51 9.05
N THR A 54 7.94 6.97 9.93
CA THR A 54 8.19 7.54 11.26
C THR A 54 8.85 8.91 11.16
N ALA A 55 9.83 9.07 10.27
CA ALA A 55 10.49 10.37 10.03
C ALA A 55 9.50 11.44 9.54
N SER A 56 8.59 11.08 8.63
CA SER A 56 7.52 11.99 8.16
C SER A 56 6.57 12.35 9.30
N VAL A 57 6.13 11.37 10.11
CA VAL A 57 5.21 11.62 11.24
C VAL A 57 5.85 12.52 12.30
N LEU A 58 7.11 12.29 12.64
CA LEU A 58 7.82 13.10 13.62
C LEU A 58 8.06 14.53 13.13
N LYS A 59 8.29 14.72 11.82
CA LYS A 59 8.40 16.05 11.21
C LYS A 59 7.10 16.84 11.31
N ASP A 60 5.97 16.20 11.04
CA ASP A 60 4.65 16.81 11.17
C ASP A 60 4.34 17.11 12.65
N ALA A 61 4.66 16.19 13.56
CA ALA A 61 4.48 16.38 15.00
C ALA A 61 5.32 17.54 15.57
N LEU A 62 6.55 17.73 15.08
CA LEU A 62 7.37 18.90 15.43
C LEU A 62 6.67 20.20 15.02
N THR A 63 6.08 20.21 13.82
CA THR A 63 5.34 21.37 13.31
C THR A 63 4.10 21.68 14.17
N TYR A 64 3.39 20.65 14.65
CA TYR A 64 2.26 20.85 15.57
C TYR A 64 2.69 21.34 16.95
N ALA A 65 3.79 20.81 17.49
CA ALA A 65 4.36 21.27 18.74
C ALA A 65 4.78 22.75 18.65
N ASP A 66 5.34 23.19 17.52
CA ASP A 66 5.68 24.59 17.28
C ASP A 66 4.43 25.48 17.16
N HIS A 67 3.37 25.00 16.51
CA HIS A 67 2.11 25.73 16.41
C HIS A 67 1.41 25.91 17.77
N ALA A 68 1.50 24.91 18.66
CA ALA A 68 0.90 24.98 19.99
C ALA A 68 1.54 26.08 20.87
N LYS A 69 2.84 26.38 20.70
CA LYS A 69 3.55 27.43 21.46
C LYS A 69 2.96 28.83 21.25
N GLY A 70 2.33 29.09 20.10
CA GLY A 70 1.69 30.38 19.79
C GLY A 70 0.41 30.64 20.58
N VAL A 71 -0.25 29.60 21.11
CA VAL A 71 -1.54 29.68 21.80
C VAL A 71 -1.40 29.59 23.32
N SER A 72 -0.41 28.87 23.84
CA SER A 72 -0.22 28.61 25.28
C SER A 72 1.03 29.27 25.86
N GLY A 73 1.40 30.45 25.34
CA GLY A 73 2.65 31.18 25.62
C GLY A 73 3.01 31.35 27.10
N GLY A 74 3.66 30.32 27.64
CA GLY A 74 4.46 30.37 28.86
C GLY A 74 5.93 30.10 28.49
N PRO A 75 6.89 30.93 28.92
CA PRO A 75 8.31 30.76 28.62
C PRO A 75 8.84 29.54 29.38
N GLY A 76 8.75 28.36 28.76
CA GLY A 76 9.18 27.11 29.40
C GLY A 76 8.69 25.82 28.73
N SER A 77 7.73 25.88 27.79
CA SER A 77 7.35 24.70 27.00
C SER A 77 8.45 24.42 25.98
N GLY A 78 9.42 23.62 26.39
CA GLY A 78 10.57 23.20 25.60
C GLY A 78 10.15 22.55 24.28
N ASN A 79 11.14 22.34 23.42
CA ASN A 79 11.02 21.77 22.08
C ASN A 79 10.63 20.27 22.08
N THR A 80 9.81 19.85 23.04
CA THR A 80 9.48 18.47 23.37
C THR A 80 8.17 18.11 22.69
N VAL A 81 8.25 17.20 21.73
CA VAL A 81 7.08 16.60 21.08
C VAL A 81 6.29 15.79 22.12
N ASN A 82 5.01 16.06 22.26
CA ASN A 82 4.12 15.32 23.15
C ASN A 82 3.42 14.17 22.39
N THR A 83 2.84 13.22 23.12
CA THR A 83 2.07 12.11 22.52
C THR A 83 0.87 12.58 21.73
N ASP A 84 0.28 13.73 22.11
CA ASP A 84 -0.88 14.29 21.41
C ASP A 84 -0.51 14.88 20.04
N ASP A 85 0.68 15.47 19.90
CA ASP A 85 1.21 15.94 18.61
C ASP A 85 1.42 14.76 17.64
N ILE A 86 1.93 13.65 18.16
CA ILE A 86 2.12 12.41 17.39
C ILE A 86 0.77 11.82 16.97
N ARG A 87 -0.21 11.78 17.88
CA ARG A 87 -1.57 11.30 17.58
C ARG A 87 -2.22 12.15 16.49
N LEU A 88 -2.10 13.47 16.57
CA LEU A 88 -2.62 14.38 15.56
C LEU A 88 -1.94 14.17 14.19
N ALA A 89 -0.61 13.99 14.18
CA ALA A 89 0.14 13.68 12.96
C ALA A 89 -0.27 12.36 12.30
N ILE A 90 -0.49 11.32 13.09
CA ILE A 90 -0.97 10.03 12.57
C ILE A 90 -2.41 10.16 12.04
N ALA A 91 -3.28 10.86 12.77
CA ALA A 91 -4.67 11.06 12.37
C ALA A 91 -4.79 11.82 11.04
N ALA A 92 -3.99 12.89 10.87
CA ALA A 92 -3.97 13.68 9.63
C ALA A 92 -3.62 12.83 8.40
N ARG A 93 -2.68 11.88 8.53
CA ARG A 93 -2.21 11.01 7.43
C ARG A 93 -3.15 9.83 7.15
N THR A 94 -3.77 9.28 8.20
CA THR A 94 -4.70 8.14 8.10
C THR A 94 -5.87 8.44 7.17
N ASN A 95 -6.29 9.70 7.09
CA ASN A 95 -7.44 10.11 6.26
C ASN A 95 -7.25 9.88 4.75
N TYR A 96 -6.02 9.80 4.24
CA TYR A 96 -5.78 9.69 2.79
C TYR A 96 -4.75 8.61 2.39
N GLN A 97 -3.93 8.09 3.31
CA GLN A 97 -2.89 7.10 2.97
C GLN A 97 -3.27 5.66 3.31
N PHE A 98 -4.00 5.46 4.41
CA PHE A 98 -4.31 4.13 4.92
C PHE A 98 -5.75 3.77 4.62
N LYS A 99 -6.01 2.47 4.44
CA LYS A 99 -7.38 1.98 4.29
C LYS A 99 -8.09 2.17 5.64
N PRO A 100 -9.15 3.00 5.71
CA PRO A 100 -9.92 3.11 6.93
C PRO A 100 -10.69 1.81 7.18
N THR A 101 -11.27 1.69 8.37
CA THR A 101 -12.24 0.64 8.68
C THR A 101 -13.32 0.63 7.59
N PRO A 102 -13.66 -0.55 7.02
CA PRO A 102 -14.59 -0.63 5.90
C PRO A 102 -15.93 0.05 6.26
N PRO A 103 -16.35 1.09 5.50
CA PRO A 103 -17.55 1.87 5.83
C PRO A 103 -18.81 1.09 5.41
N LYS A 104 -19.23 0.15 6.26
CA LYS A 104 -20.32 -0.79 5.99
C LYS A 104 -21.64 -0.09 5.67
N GLU A 105 -22.03 0.90 6.48
CA GLU A 105 -23.31 1.61 6.30
C GLU A 105 -23.36 2.37 4.97
N LEU A 106 -22.28 3.08 4.63
CA LEU A 106 -22.15 3.76 3.34
C LEU A 106 -22.26 2.77 2.17
N LEU A 107 -21.61 1.61 2.27
CA LEU A 107 -21.63 0.61 1.21
C LEU A 107 -23.01 -0.07 1.09
N LEU A 108 -23.72 -0.26 2.21
CA LEU A 108 -25.07 -0.78 2.23
C LEU A 108 -26.08 0.18 1.60
N GLU A 109 -25.97 1.48 1.92
CA GLU A 109 -26.81 2.52 1.32
C GLU A 109 -26.58 2.62 -0.20
N LEU A 110 -25.31 2.62 -0.64
CA LEU A 110 -24.95 2.61 -2.05
C LEU A 110 -25.45 1.33 -2.74
N ALA A 111 -25.33 0.18 -2.09
CA ALA A 111 -25.85 -1.08 -2.61
C ALA A 111 -27.37 -1.03 -2.75
N HIS A 112 -28.09 -0.47 -1.77
CA HIS A 112 -29.54 -0.32 -1.84
C HIS A 112 -29.96 0.60 -3.00
N GLU A 113 -29.29 1.74 -3.17
CA GLU A 113 -29.53 2.65 -4.30
C GLU A 113 -29.31 1.95 -5.64
N ARG A 114 -28.22 1.18 -5.79
CA ARG A 114 -27.90 0.48 -7.03
C ARG A 114 -28.82 -0.72 -7.31
N ASN A 115 -29.15 -1.49 -6.28
CA ASN A 115 -30.00 -2.68 -6.37
C ASN A 115 -31.48 -2.34 -6.52
N SER A 116 -31.88 -1.08 -6.32
CA SER A 116 -33.25 -0.62 -6.60
C SER A 116 -33.65 -0.74 -8.07
N LYS A 117 -32.66 -0.77 -8.98
CA LYS A 117 -32.89 -0.94 -10.42
C LYS A 117 -33.04 -2.43 -10.73
N SER A 118 -34.23 -2.82 -11.18
CA SER A 118 -34.49 -4.18 -11.63
C SER A 118 -33.53 -4.58 -12.75
N LEU A 119 -33.18 -5.86 -12.79
CA LEU A 119 -32.33 -6.41 -13.85
C LEU A 119 -32.97 -6.21 -15.24
N PRO A 120 -32.18 -5.88 -16.28
CA PRO A 120 -32.69 -5.84 -17.65
C PRO A 120 -33.21 -7.22 -18.10
N PRO A 121 -34.26 -7.27 -18.94
CA PRO A 121 -34.74 -8.52 -19.50
C PRO A 121 -33.65 -9.17 -20.36
N VAL A 122 -33.36 -10.45 -20.11
CA VAL A 122 -32.32 -11.20 -20.82
C VAL A 122 -32.97 -12.01 -21.96
N ILE A 123 -32.39 -11.93 -23.16
CA ILE A 123 -32.82 -12.77 -24.30
C ILE A 123 -32.28 -14.19 -24.08
N PRO A 124 -33.12 -15.24 -24.09
CA PRO A 124 -32.70 -16.62 -23.84
C PRO A 124 -32.01 -17.25 -25.06
N LYS A 125 -31.03 -16.56 -25.64
CA LYS A 125 -30.17 -17.09 -26.69
C LYS A 125 -28.88 -17.59 -26.05
N TRP A 126 -28.48 -18.81 -26.40
CA TRP A 126 -27.19 -19.35 -25.97
C TRP A 126 -26.06 -18.52 -26.59
N GLY A 127 -25.27 -17.83 -25.76
CA GLY A 127 -24.13 -17.02 -26.20
C GLY A 127 -23.84 -15.82 -25.31
N LEU A 128 -22.82 -15.03 -25.69
CA LEU A 128 -22.44 -13.80 -25.01
C LEU A 128 -23.20 -12.60 -25.58
N HIS A 129 -23.80 -11.78 -24.71
CA HIS A 129 -24.42 -10.52 -25.09
C HIS A 129 -23.41 -9.39 -25.00
N LEU A 130 -22.76 -9.07 -26.11
CA LEU A 130 -21.82 -7.96 -26.20
C LEU A 130 -22.57 -6.62 -26.14
N PRO A 131 -22.00 -5.58 -25.50
CA PRO A 131 -22.49 -4.22 -25.66
C PRO A 131 -22.53 -3.81 -27.14
N PRO A 132 -23.33 -2.78 -27.51
CA PRO A 132 -23.31 -2.21 -28.85
C PRO A 132 -21.89 -1.92 -29.33
N GLU A 133 -21.63 -2.08 -30.63
CA GLU A 133 -20.28 -1.98 -31.23
C GLU A 133 -19.55 -0.68 -30.85
N LYS A 134 -20.27 0.44 -30.74
CA LYS A 134 -19.75 1.74 -30.25
C LYS A 134 -19.15 1.71 -28.83
N TYR A 135 -19.54 0.75 -28.01
CA TYR A 135 -19.02 0.54 -26.64
C TYR A 135 -18.17 -0.73 -26.54
N CYS A 136 -17.89 -1.38 -27.67
CA CYS A 136 -17.02 -2.55 -27.73
C CYS A 136 -15.62 -2.09 -28.16
N LEU A 137 -14.60 -2.44 -27.37
CA LEU A 137 -13.20 -2.24 -27.77
C LEU A 137 -12.83 -3.33 -28.78
N THR A 138 -12.83 -3.01 -30.07
CA THR A 138 -12.58 -3.96 -31.16
C THR A 138 -11.10 -4.16 -31.50
N ALA A 139 -10.19 -3.85 -30.56
CA ALA A 139 -8.74 -3.99 -30.74
C ALA A 139 -8.24 -3.38 -32.06
N ARG A 140 -8.73 -2.17 -32.39
CA ARG A 140 -8.32 -1.43 -33.59
C ARG A 140 -7.02 -0.67 -33.38
N ASP A 141 -6.23 -0.59 -34.45
CA ASP A 141 -5.01 0.19 -34.49
C ASP A 141 -5.34 1.70 -34.47
N TRP A 142 -4.50 2.50 -33.80
CA TRP A 142 -4.72 3.94 -33.62
C TRP A 142 -4.82 4.72 -34.94
N ASP A 143 -4.13 4.30 -36.00
CA ASP A 143 -4.17 4.94 -37.33
C ASP A 143 -5.49 4.68 -38.08
N SER A 144 -6.25 3.65 -37.68
CA SER A 144 -7.51 3.29 -38.34
C SER A 144 -8.67 4.23 -38.01
N PHE A 145 -8.49 5.16 -37.08
CA PHE A 145 -9.52 6.14 -36.69
C PHE A 145 -9.63 7.28 -37.71
N GLU A 146 -8.50 7.85 -38.15
CA GLU A 146 -8.49 8.96 -39.11
C GLU A 146 -9.00 8.51 -40.48
N GLN A 147 -8.61 7.30 -40.89
CA GLN A 147 -8.97 6.72 -42.18
C GLN A 147 -10.49 6.45 -42.29
N GLU A 148 -11.11 5.99 -41.21
CA GLU A 148 -12.57 5.79 -41.19
C GLU A 148 -13.35 7.11 -41.07
N GLU A 149 -12.82 8.12 -40.39
CA GLU A 149 -13.47 9.43 -40.32
C GLU A 149 -13.46 10.11 -41.71
N GLU A 150 -12.36 9.98 -42.46
CA GLU A 150 -12.27 10.39 -43.87
C GLU A 150 -13.23 9.60 -44.77
N ASP A 151 -13.34 8.28 -44.58
CA ASP A 151 -14.24 7.43 -45.36
C ASP A 151 -15.72 7.71 -45.05
N LEU A 152 -16.07 7.94 -43.78
CA LEU A 152 -17.39 8.38 -43.35
C LEU A 152 -17.72 9.75 -43.93
N MET A 153 -16.76 10.68 -43.97
CA MET A 153 -16.96 12.01 -44.54
C MET A 153 -17.12 11.95 -46.07
N LYS A 154 -16.37 11.10 -46.77
CA LYS A 154 -16.56 10.83 -48.21
C LYS A 154 -17.92 10.21 -48.51
N LYS A 155 -18.38 9.27 -47.68
CA LYS A 155 -19.66 8.58 -47.86
C LYS A 155 -20.87 9.49 -47.62
N ARG A 156 -20.72 10.57 -46.85
CA ARG A 156 -21.76 11.60 -46.64
C ARG A 156 -21.82 12.66 -47.74
N ARG A 157 -20.77 12.76 -48.58
CA ARG A 157 -20.68 13.75 -49.68
C ARG A 157 -21.09 13.17 -51.04
N LYS A 158 -21.41 11.88 -51.11
CA LYS A 158 -21.91 11.17 -52.29
C LYS A 158 -23.35 10.76 -52.08
#